data_AF-A0A3A4NU80-F1
#
_entry.id   AF-A0A3A4NU80-F1
#
_cell.length_a   1.000
_cell.length_b   1.000
_cell.length_c   1.000
_cell.angle_alpha   90.00
_cell.angle_beta   90.00
_cell.angle_gamma   90.00
#
_symmetry.space_group_name_H-M   'P 1'
#
loop_
_entity.id
_entity.type
_entity.pdbx_description
1 polymer ?
#
loop_
_entity_poly.entity_id
_entity_poly.type
_entity_poly.pdbx_seq_one_letter_code
_entity_poly.pdbx_strand_id
1 'polypeptide(L)'
;MGHVPRVRSECHDRSVLVPAHPPLRPERARGHLDRGGEGERTPDGDGTRRRFPRLPGASGGVRVSAPGKKPGWLKVRAPSGERVDRVRTVLARNGLRTVCREALCPNVAECWGAGTATVILLGGICTRGCAFCSVAAGTPEAPDPKEPERVARAAAELGWRHVVVTSVTRDDLPDGGAGHFAMVTRALRRMAPEAAVELLVPDFAGDGNALRTVVDASPDVLAHNVETVPRLYPVVRRGADYARSIGLLWRASKMSPGLPLKSGIMVGFGETEEEIADVFRDLFGAGVRSVTVGQYLPPTRNHLPVTEYVSPDRFAALAAVARAIGIPKVLSGPLVRSSYKPA
;
A
#
# COMPACT_ATOMS: atom_id res chain seq x y z
N MET A 1 53.16 -9.11 40.88
CA MET A 1 54.22 -9.73 40.04
C MET A 1 53.65 -11.00 39.42
N GLY A 2 53.90 -11.24 38.13
CA GLY A 2 53.68 -12.54 37.46
C GLY A 2 52.40 -12.61 36.60
N HIS A 3 52.32 -11.90 35.47
CA HIS A 3 52.63 -12.36 34.10
C HIS A 3 51.46 -13.00 33.34
N VAL A 4 51.06 -12.30 32.28
CA VAL A 4 50.06 -12.63 31.25
C VAL A 4 50.70 -13.52 30.18
N PRO A 5 49.98 -14.49 29.60
CA PRO A 5 50.26 -14.95 28.25
C PRO A 5 49.22 -14.38 27.27
N ARG A 6 49.71 -13.58 26.32
CA ARG A 6 49.02 -13.23 25.08
C ARG A 6 48.97 -14.46 24.18
N VAL A 7 47.79 -14.84 23.70
CA VAL A 7 47.65 -15.71 22.53
C VAL A 7 47.04 -14.89 21.39
N ARG A 8 47.81 -14.74 20.32
CA ARG A 8 47.39 -14.28 19.00
C ARG A 8 47.02 -15.51 18.19
N SER A 9 45.87 -15.49 17.51
CA SER A 9 45.66 -16.22 16.24
C SER A 9 44.36 -15.68 15.61
N GLU A 10 44.47 -14.75 14.67
CA GLU A 10 44.32 -15.01 13.23
C GLU A 10 42.87 -14.79 12.76
N CYS A 11 42.68 -13.63 12.13
CA CYS A 11 41.61 -13.38 11.18
C CYS A 11 41.61 -14.50 10.13
N HIS A 12 40.46 -15.16 9.94
CA HIS A 12 40.14 -15.81 8.68
C HIS A 12 38.92 -15.12 8.09
N ASP A 13 39.23 -14.22 7.17
CA ASP A 13 38.36 -13.75 6.11
C ASP A 13 37.93 -14.97 5.28
N ARG A 14 36.65 -15.33 5.37
CA ARG A 14 36.00 -16.23 4.41
C ARG A 14 34.80 -15.50 3.81
N SER A 15 35.14 -14.63 2.88
CA SER A 15 34.28 -14.19 1.78
C SER A 15 33.74 -15.40 1.01
N VAL A 16 32.56 -15.89 1.41
CA VAL A 16 31.79 -16.82 0.57
C VAL A 16 31.07 -15.99 -0.50
N LEU A 17 31.72 -15.93 -1.67
CA LEU A 17 31.14 -15.45 -2.91
C LEU A 17 29.93 -16.33 -3.28
N VAL A 18 28.73 -15.79 -3.09
CA VAL A 18 27.50 -16.37 -3.66
C VAL A 18 27.44 -15.97 -5.14
N PRO A 19 27.31 -16.91 -6.09
CA PRO A 19 27.27 -16.58 -7.51
C PRO A 19 26.01 -15.77 -7.83
N ALA A 20 26.21 -14.62 -8.49
CA ALA A 20 25.15 -13.79 -9.02
C ALA A 20 24.39 -14.53 -10.13
N HIS A 21 23.10 -14.77 -9.94
CA HIS A 21 22.21 -15.16 -11.04
C HIS A 21 21.98 -13.97 -11.97
N PRO A 22 22.09 -14.14 -13.30
CA PRO A 22 21.94 -13.04 -14.24
C PRO A 22 20.46 -12.60 -14.33
N PRO A 23 20.19 -11.30 -14.56
CA PRO A 23 18.83 -10.84 -14.83
C PRO A 23 18.34 -11.40 -16.18
N LEU A 24 17.09 -11.87 -16.18
CA LEU A 24 16.36 -12.27 -17.38
C LEU A 24 16.30 -11.08 -18.36
N ARG A 25 16.96 -11.21 -19.52
CA ARG A 25 16.87 -10.25 -20.63
C ARG A 25 15.62 -10.53 -21.46
N PRO A 26 14.86 -9.51 -21.88
CA PRO A 26 13.96 -9.64 -23.03
C PRO A 26 14.74 -9.34 -24.31
N GLU A 27 14.92 -10.33 -25.18
CA GLU A 27 15.40 -10.10 -26.54
C GLU A 27 14.28 -9.67 -27.48
N ARG A 28 14.48 -8.47 -28.04
CA ARG A 28 14.28 -8.02 -29.43
C ARG A 28 13.05 -8.48 -30.23
N ALA A 29 12.31 -7.47 -30.69
CA ALA A 29 11.95 -7.37 -32.10
C ALA A 29 12.26 -5.96 -32.61
N ARG A 30 13.26 -5.84 -33.50
CA ARG A 30 13.48 -4.67 -34.37
C ARG A 30 13.04 -5.08 -35.78
N GLY A 31 12.18 -4.29 -36.40
CA GLY A 31 11.96 -4.25 -37.84
C GLY A 31 12.33 -2.86 -38.33
N HIS A 32 13.24 -2.80 -39.29
CA HIS A 32 13.83 -1.61 -39.90
C HIS A 32 13.12 -1.30 -41.23
N LEU A 33 13.12 -0.03 -41.66
CA LEU A 33 13.09 0.50 -43.05
C LEU A 33 12.73 2.00 -43.02
N ASP A 34 13.06 2.80 -44.03
CA ASP A 34 14.34 3.47 -44.33
C ASP A 34 13.97 4.82 -45.03
N ARG A 35 14.81 5.86 -44.86
CA ARG A 35 15.06 7.09 -45.67
C ARG A 35 13.94 7.92 -46.35
N GLY A 36 14.03 9.25 -46.15
CA GLY A 36 14.25 10.20 -47.26
C GLY A 36 13.49 11.55 -47.22
N GLY A 37 14.22 12.67 -47.34
CA GLY A 37 13.75 13.89 -48.04
C GLY A 37 13.69 15.21 -47.26
N GLU A 38 14.46 16.20 -47.71
CA GLU A 38 14.71 17.55 -47.17
C GLU A 38 13.61 18.59 -47.50
N GLY A 39 13.61 19.77 -46.83
CA GLY A 39 13.18 21.04 -47.45
C GLY A 39 12.29 22.02 -46.65
N GLU A 40 12.95 22.99 -46.00
CA GLU A 40 12.66 24.44 -45.94
C GLU A 40 11.43 25.11 -45.25
N ARG A 41 11.82 26.15 -44.48
CA ARG A 41 11.24 27.51 -44.28
C ARG A 41 10.05 27.75 -43.31
N THR A 42 10.35 28.55 -42.28
CA THR A 42 9.44 29.35 -41.42
C THR A 42 8.97 30.63 -42.14
N PRO A 43 7.82 31.24 -41.78
CA PRO A 43 7.84 32.26 -40.71
C PRO A 43 6.58 32.35 -39.80
N ASP A 44 6.83 32.88 -38.60
CA ASP A 44 6.01 33.67 -37.65
C ASP A 44 4.48 33.55 -37.58
N GLY A 45 3.98 33.45 -36.34
CA GLY A 45 2.66 33.98 -35.99
C GLY A 45 1.90 33.29 -34.85
N ASP A 46 1.87 33.98 -33.71
CA ASP A 46 0.75 34.07 -32.76
C ASP A 46 0.48 32.96 -31.74
N GLY A 47 0.33 33.41 -30.49
CA GLY A 47 0.20 32.61 -29.29
C GLY A 47 -1.21 32.06 -29.10
N THR A 48 -1.31 30.73 -29.03
CA THR A 48 -2.47 30.06 -28.46
C THR A 48 -2.04 28.85 -27.62
N ARG A 49 -2.63 28.73 -26.44
CA ARG A 49 -2.39 27.66 -25.45
C ARG A 49 -2.54 26.29 -26.12
N ARG A 50 -1.47 25.48 -26.13
CA ARG A 50 -1.49 24.11 -26.66
C ARG A 50 -2.50 23.25 -25.89
N ARG A 51 -3.68 23.01 -26.49
CA ARG A 51 -4.56 21.90 -26.11
C ARG A 51 -3.89 20.60 -26.54
N PHE A 52 -3.73 19.67 -25.62
CA PHE A 52 -3.29 18.31 -25.93
C PHE A 52 -4.26 17.66 -26.94
N PRO A 53 -3.77 17.04 -28.04
CA PRO A 53 -4.64 16.35 -28.99
C PRO A 53 -5.25 15.11 -28.32
N ARG A 54 -6.56 14.91 -28.52
CA ARG A 54 -7.24 13.65 -28.17
C ARG A 54 -6.69 12.55 -29.08
N LEU A 55 -6.14 11.49 -28.47
CA LEU A 55 -5.74 10.27 -29.20
C LEU A 55 -6.97 9.64 -29.89
N PRO A 56 -6.89 9.26 -31.17
CA PRO A 56 -7.96 8.57 -31.86
C PRO A 56 -7.96 7.07 -31.56
N GLY A 57 -9.14 6.54 -31.23
CA GLY A 57 -9.58 5.19 -31.61
C GLY A 57 -8.87 3.98 -31.00
N ALA A 58 -9.07 3.71 -29.71
CA ALA A 58 -9.04 2.34 -29.19
C ALA A 58 -10.45 1.74 -29.29
N SER A 59 -10.83 1.28 -30.49
CA SER A 59 -12.07 0.55 -30.73
C SER A 59 -11.91 -0.89 -30.23
N GLY A 60 -12.04 -1.03 -28.91
CA GLY A 60 -12.01 -2.29 -28.17
C GLY A 60 -12.55 -2.05 -26.76
N GLY A 61 -13.64 -1.30 -26.66
CA GLY A 61 -14.26 -0.97 -25.38
C GLY A 61 -14.79 -2.24 -24.72
N VAL A 62 -14.14 -2.66 -23.62
CA VAL A 62 -14.74 -3.57 -22.66
C VAL A 62 -16.08 -2.96 -22.25
N ARG A 63 -17.19 -3.60 -22.64
CA ARG A 63 -18.53 -3.21 -22.18
C ARG A 63 -18.62 -3.55 -20.69
N VAL A 64 -18.27 -2.59 -19.84
CA VAL A 64 -18.55 -2.66 -18.41
C VAL A 64 -20.03 -2.35 -18.24
N SER A 65 -20.86 -3.40 -18.08
CA SER A 65 -22.24 -3.25 -17.63
C SER A 65 -22.26 -2.46 -16.33
N ALA A 66 -23.13 -1.46 -16.22
CA ALA A 66 -23.29 -0.72 -14.98
C ALA A 66 -23.60 -1.71 -13.84
N PRO A 67 -22.89 -1.63 -12.71
CA PRO A 67 -23.13 -2.52 -11.59
C PRO A 67 -24.59 -2.37 -11.17
N GLY A 68 -25.26 -3.49 -10.89
CA GLY A 68 -26.61 -3.49 -10.34
C GLY A 68 -26.71 -2.70 -9.03
N LYS A 69 -27.92 -2.55 -8.50
CA LYS A 69 -28.14 -1.90 -7.19
C LYS A 69 -27.24 -2.51 -6.10
N LYS A 70 -26.62 -1.68 -5.27
CA LYS A 70 -25.76 -2.13 -4.16
C LYS A 70 -26.48 -3.21 -3.32
N PRO A 71 -25.92 -4.43 -3.21
CA PRO A 71 -26.60 -5.55 -2.58
C PRO A 71 -26.74 -5.44 -1.07
N GLY A 72 -27.67 -6.20 -0.51
CA GLY A 72 -28.03 -6.16 0.91
C GLY A 72 -26.89 -6.54 1.86
N TRP A 73 -26.00 -7.45 1.47
CA TRP A 73 -24.85 -7.88 2.27
C TRP A 73 -23.75 -6.82 2.44
N LEU A 74 -23.85 -5.69 1.73
CA LEU A 74 -22.97 -4.53 1.90
C LEU A 74 -23.57 -3.43 2.80
N LYS A 75 -24.74 -3.68 3.39
CA LYS A 75 -25.36 -2.75 4.35
C LYS A 75 -24.73 -2.95 5.73
N VAL A 76 -24.33 -1.85 6.35
CA VAL A 76 -23.83 -1.81 7.72
C VAL A 76 -24.61 -0.80 8.54
N ARG A 77 -24.57 -0.97 9.87
CA ARG A 77 -25.11 0.01 10.81
C ARG A 77 -24.19 1.23 10.87
N ALA A 78 -24.78 2.39 11.12
CA ALA A 78 -24.00 3.60 11.35
C ALA A 78 -23.14 3.44 12.63
N PRO A 79 -21.91 3.95 12.64
CA PRO A 79 -21.03 3.83 13.79
C PRO A 79 -21.49 4.72 14.94
N SER A 80 -21.84 4.09 16.07
CA SER A 80 -22.31 4.74 17.30
C SER A 80 -21.70 4.11 18.55
N GLY A 81 -21.73 4.84 19.66
CA GLY A 81 -21.35 4.35 20.99
C GLY A 81 -20.23 5.16 21.64
N GLU A 82 -20.18 5.13 22.98
CA GLU A 82 -19.28 5.95 23.79
C GLU A 82 -17.79 5.78 23.44
N ARG A 83 -17.34 4.54 23.18
CA ARG A 83 -15.95 4.28 22.76
C ARG A 83 -15.64 4.95 21.42
N VAL A 84 -16.60 4.97 20.49
CA VAL A 84 -16.43 5.61 19.18
C VAL A 84 -16.26 7.12 19.36
N ASP A 85 -17.08 7.73 20.21
CA ASP A 85 -17.03 9.18 20.46
C ASP A 85 -15.77 9.59 21.24
N ARG A 86 -15.32 8.75 22.19
CA ARG A 86 -14.03 8.91 22.86
C ARG A 86 -12.87 8.92 21.87
N VAL A 87 -12.81 7.91 20.97
CA VAL A 87 -11.76 7.85 19.95
C VAL A 87 -11.81 9.06 19.01
N ARG A 88 -13.00 9.48 18.57
CA ARG A 88 -13.18 10.70 17.76
C ARG A 88 -12.59 11.93 18.44
N THR A 89 -12.88 12.08 19.73
CA THR A 89 -12.46 13.24 20.53
C THR A 89 -10.94 13.28 20.67
N VAL A 90 -10.31 12.15 21.00
CA VAL A 90 -8.85 12.06 21.12
C VAL A 90 -8.15 12.30 19.78
N LEU A 91 -8.65 11.71 18.69
CA LEU A 91 -8.12 11.93 17.34
C LEU A 91 -8.20 13.40 16.94
N ALA A 92 -9.36 14.04 17.16
CA ALA A 92 -9.56 15.45 16.84
C ALA A 92 -8.64 16.37 17.65
N ARG A 93 -8.54 16.14 18.97
CA ARG A 93 -7.66 16.93 19.86
C ARG A 93 -6.18 16.82 19.48
N ASN A 94 -5.75 15.66 19.00
CA ASN A 94 -4.37 15.43 18.54
C ASN A 94 -4.17 15.78 17.05
N GLY A 95 -5.19 16.29 16.35
CA GLY A 95 -5.09 16.64 14.93
C GLY A 95 -4.74 15.46 14.03
N LEU A 96 -5.13 14.23 14.39
CA LEU A 96 -4.75 13.01 13.68
C LEU A 96 -5.79 12.63 12.63
N ARG A 97 -5.30 12.30 11.43
CA ARG A 97 -6.12 11.75 10.34
C ARG A 97 -6.15 10.23 10.41
N THR A 98 -7.27 9.64 9.99
CA THR A 98 -7.43 8.18 9.96
C THR A 98 -8.10 7.72 8.69
N VAL A 99 -7.67 6.58 8.15
CA VAL A 99 -8.35 5.92 7.02
C VAL A 99 -9.81 5.65 7.38
N CYS A 100 -10.08 5.35 8.64
CA CYS A 100 -11.41 5.12 9.17
C CYS A 100 -12.39 6.26 8.84
N ARG A 101 -11.94 7.52 8.96
CA ARG A 101 -12.74 8.72 8.68
C ARG A 101 -12.70 9.10 7.21
N GLU A 102 -11.50 9.16 6.62
CA GLU A 102 -11.30 9.61 5.22
C GLU A 102 -11.97 8.67 4.20
N ALA A 103 -12.12 7.39 4.53
CA ALA A 103 -12.74 6.39 3.64
C ALA A 103 -14.17 5.99 4.06
N LEU A 104 -14.78 6.69 5.02
CA LEU A 104 -16.11 6.36 5.58
C LEU A 104 -16.23 4.86 5.93
N CYS A 105 -15.24 4.35 6.66
CA CYS A 105 -15.03 2.91 6.80
C CYS A 105 -16.23 2.23 7.51
N PRO A 106 -16.82 1.18 6.91
CA PRO A 106 -17.95 0.47 7.50
C PRO A 106 -17.59 -0.25 8.82
N ASN A 107 -16.31 -0.49 9.07
CA ASN A 107 -15.83 -1.28 10.21
C ASN A 107 -15.42 -0.41 11.41
N VAL A 108 -15.59 0.92 11.35
CA VAL A 108 -14.98 1.85 12.32
C VAL A 108 -15.42 1.59 13.76
N ALA A 109 -16.70 1.28 14.00
CA ALA A 109 -17.20 1.00 15.34
C ALA A 109 -16.60 -0.31 15.91
N GLU A 110 -16.47 -1.35 15.09
CA GLU A 110 -15.88 -2.62 15.49
C GLU A 110 -14.38 -2.45 15.79
N CYS A 111 -13.62 -1.82 14.88
CA CYS A 111 -12.18 -1.63 15.04
C CYS A 111 -11.86 -0.77 16.28
N TRP A 112 -12.53 0.37 16.43
CA TRP A 112 -12.30 1.26 17.58
C TRP A 112 -12.76 0.62 18.88
N GLY A 113 -13.87 -0.12 18.87
CA GLY A 113 -14.34 -0.90 20.02
C GLY A 113 -13.34 -1.98 20.46
N ALA A 114 -12.60 -2.56 19.51
CA ALA A 114 -11.55 -3.57 19.75
C ALA A 114 -10.17 -2.99 20.13
N GLY A 115 -10.03 -1.66 20.18
CA GLY A 115 -8.78 -0.99 20.53
C GLY A 115 -7.77 -0.93 19.37
N THR A 116 -8.26 -0.72 18.15
CA THR A 116 -7.45 -0.62 16.93
C THR A 116 -7.85 0.59 16.10
N ALA A 117 -6.88 1.30 15.53
CA ALA A 117 -7.13 2.34 14.54
C ALA A 117 -6.05 2.37 13.45
N THR A 118 -6.38 2.99 12.32
CA THR A 118 -5.44 3.23 11.21
C THR A 118 -5.21 4.71 11.05
N VAL A 119 -4.02 5.17 11.40
CA VAL A 119 -3.61 6.58 11.29
C VAL A 119 -2.96 6.84 9.93
N ILE A 120 -3.28 7.98 9.32
CA ILE A 120 -2.63 8.47 8.09
C ILE A 120 -1.63 9.55 8.49
N LEU A 121 -0.36 9.33 8.18
CA LEU A 121 0.73 10.27 8.34
C LEU A 121 0.89 11.20 7.14
N LEU A 122 1.67 12.26 7.34
CA LEU A 122 2.19 13.16 6.32
C LEU A 122 1.11 13.98 5.59
N GLY A 123 0.00 14.23 6.29
CA GLY A 123 -1.08 15.10 5.85
C GLY A 123 -2.25 14.37 5.16
N GLY A 124 -3.07 15.14 4.45
CA GLY A 124 -4.27 14.67 3.75
C GLY A 124 -4.23 14.84 2.23
N ILE A 125 -3.09 15.26 1.68
CA ILE A 125 -2.88 15.49 0.25
C ILE A 125 -1.76 14.55 -0.22
N CYS A 126 -2.03 13.78 -1.26
CA CYS A 126 -1.13 12.80 -1.83
C CYS A 126 -0.49 13.34 -3.10
N THR A 127 0.80 13.04 -3.35
CA THR A 127 1.45 13.37 -4.64
C THR A 127 0.90 12.54 -5.81
N ARG A 128 0.14 11.47 -5.53
CA ARG A 128 -0.46 10.57 -6.52
C ARG A 128 -1.98 10.58 -6.44
N GLY A 129 -2.62 10.28 -7.57
CA GLY A 129 -4.08 10.24 -7.71
C GLY A 129 -4.61 8.85 -8.10
N CYS A 130 -4.54 7.88 -7.19
CA CYS A 130 -5.12 6.56 -7.41
C CYS A 130 -6.64 6.67 -7.62
N ALA A 131 -7.18 6.04 -8.66
CA ALA A 131 -8.57 6.23 -9.09
C ALA A 131 -9.62 5.64 -8.11
N PHE A 132 -9.18 4.82 -7.15
CA PHE A 132 -10.01 4.22 -6.11
C PHE A 132 -9.99 4.98 -4.78
N CYS A 133 -8.98 5.84 -4.56
CA CYS A 133 -8.65 6.37 -3.23
C CYS A 133 -9.38 7.68 -2.95
N SER A 134 -9.90 7.85 -1.73
CA SER A 134 -10.61 9.08 -1.31
C SER A 134 -9.68 10.23 -0.93
N VAL A 135 -8.38 9.97 -0.75
CA VAL A 135 -7.40 11.01 -0.42
C VAL A 135 -7.16 11.89 -1.65
N ALA A 136 -7.22 13.21 -1.46
CA ALA A 136 -7.03 14.17 -2.54
C ALA A 136 -5.60 14.12 -3.08
N ALA A 137 -5.46 14.26 -4.41
CA ALA A 137 -4.17 14.45 -5.05
C ALA A 137 -3.82 15.94 -5.14
N GLY A 138 -2.55 16.29 -4.95
CA GLY A 138 -2.09 17.68 -5.04
C GLY A 138 -0.69 17.87 -4.46
N THR A 139 -0.35 19.12 -4.14
CA THR A 139 0.91 19.48 -3.47
C THR A 139 0.74 19.40 -1.95
N PRO A 140 1.44 18.49 -1.25
CA PRO A 140 1.34 18.39 0.20
C PRO A 140 2.04 19.55 0.92
N GLU A 141 1.65 19.79 2.17
CA GLU A 141 2.37 20.69 3.08
C GLU A 141 3.65 20.01 3.62
N ALA A 142 4.51 20.82 4.26
CA ALA A 142 5.69 20.31 4.95
C ALA A 142 5.28 19.31 6.05
N PRO A 143 6.03 18.19 6.23
CA PRO A 143 5.76 17.25 7.32
C PRO A 143 5.83 17.93 8.68
N ASP A 144 4.86 17.65 9.54
CA ASP A 144 4.87 18.15 10.92
C ASP A 144 5.78 17.26 11.80
N PRO A 145 6.90 17.77 12.33
CA PRO A 145 7.84 16.97 13.12
C PRO A 145 7.24 16.46 14.44
N LYS A 146 6.11 16.99 14.91
CA LYS A 146 5.42 16.56 16.13
C LYS A 146 4.33 15.51 15.87
N GLU A 147 3.99 15.20 14.62
CA GLU A 147 3.02 14.17 14.27
C GLU A 147 3.34 12.80 14.92
N PRO A 148 4.60 12.31 14.94
CA PRO A 148 4.93 11.02 15.56
C PRO A 148 4.57 10.92 17.04
N GLU A 149 4.88 11.96 17.81
CA GLU A 149 4.58 12.04 19.25
C GLU A 149 3.07 12.11 19.52
N ARG A 150 2.31 12.78 18.64
CA ARG A 150 0.84 12.83 18.77
C ARG A 150 0.20 11.48 18.50
N VAL A 151 0.71 10.72 17.52
CA VAL A 151 0.25 9.34 17.26
C VAL A 151 0.47 8.46 18.48
N ALA A 152 1.69 8.48 19.02
CA ALA A 152 2.06 7.67 20.17
C ALA A 152 1.26 8.04 21.43
N ARG A 153 1.05 9.35 21.69
CA ARG A 153 0.21 9.85 22.78
C ARG A 153 -1.24 9.38 22.66
N ALA A 154 -1.82 9.49 21.47
CA ALA A 154 -3.19 9.04 21.24
C ALA A 154 -3.34 7.52 21.44
N ALA A 155 -2.38 6.74 20.96
CA ALA A 155 -2.36 5.29 21.16
C ALA A 155 -2.29 4.90 22.65
N ALA A 156 -1.41 5.57 23.41
CA ALA A 156 -1.27 5.35 24.84
C ALA A 156 -2.55 5.73 25.61
N GLU A 157 -3.12 6.91 25.33
CA GLU A 157 -4.34 7.38 25.99
C GLU A 157 -5.55 6.49 25.73
N LEU A 158 -5.68 5.99 24.50
CA LEU A 158 -6.80 5.14 24.09
C LEU A 158 -6.57 3.66 24.44
N GLY A 159 -5.38 3.29 24.92
CA GLY A 159 -5.02 1.90 25.21
C GLY A 159 -5.13 1.01 23.97
N TRP A 160 -4.70 1.51 22.80
CA TRP A 160 -4.74 0.71 21.58
C TRP A 160 -3.80 -0.47 21.66
N ARG A 161 -4.29 -1.66 21.31
CA ARG A 161 -3.53 -2.91 21.31
C ARG A 161 -2.82 -3.16 19.99
N HIS A 162 -3.34 -2.58 18.91
CA HIS A 162 -2.78 -2.69 17.58
C HIS A 162 -2.96 -1.36 16.86
N VAL A 163 -1.86 -0.72 16.46
CA VAL A 163 -1.85 0.55 15.73
C VAL A 163 -1.37 0.28 14.31
N VAL A 164 -2.26 0.50 13.34
CA VAL A 164 -1.88 0.49 11.93
C VAL A 164 -1.50 1.91 11.53
N VAL A 165 -0.33 2.08 10.95
CA VAL A 165 0.19 3.37 10.50
C VAL A 165 0.35 3.30 8.99
N THR A 166 -0.23 4.26 8.28
CA THR A 166 -0.06 4.43 6.83
C THR A 166 0.25 5.88 6.52
N SER A 167 0.48 6.22 5.26
CA SER A 167 0.70 7.60 4.84
C SER A 167 0.09 7.86 3.48
N VAL A 168 -0.08 9.15 3.16
CA VAL A 168 -0.13 9.57 1.76
C VAL A 168 1.20 9.29 1.07
N THR A 169 1.21 9.24 -0.25
CA THR A 169 2.49 9.20 -0.99
C THR A 169 3.12 10.59 -1.02
N ARG A 170 4.43 10.65 -0.77
CA ARG A 170 5.23 11.87 -0.68
C ARG A 170 6.42 11.82 -1.63
N ASP A 171 6.14 11.73 -2.93
CA ASP A 171 7.20 11.73 -3.96
C ASP A 171 8.00 13.05 -3.98
N ASP A 172 7.52 14.09 -3.29
CA ASP A 172 8.20 15.36 -3.08
C ASP A 172 9.32 15.31 -2.02
N LEU A 173 9.33 14.29 -1.16
CA LEU A 173 10.35 14.12 -0.12
C LEU A 173 11.48 13.19 -0.60
N PRO A 174 12.76 13.48 -0.28
CA PRO A 174 13.89 12.65 -0.71
C PRO A 174 13.82 11.18 -0.29
N ASP A 175 13.21 10.88 0.87
CA ASP A 175 13.06 9.52 1.41
C ASP A 175 11.64 8.97 1.27
N GLY A 176 10.76 9.66 0.53
CA GLY A 176 9.34 9.30 0.39
C GLY A 176 8.54 9.29 1.70
N GLY A 177 9.07 9.87 2.78
CA GLY A 177 8.46 9.86 4.12
C GLY A 177 8.87 8.68 5.01
N ALA A 178 9.81 7.83 4.59
CA ALA A 178 10.26 6.66 5.35
C ALA A 178 10.77 6.99 6.77
N GLY A 179 11.51 8.09 6.93
CA GLY A 179 11.96 8.57 8.23
C GLY A 179 10.81 8.89 9.18
N HIS A 180 9.66 9.34 8.65
CA HIS A 180 8.48 9.63 9.45
C HIS A 180 7.82 8.37 10.02
N PHE A 181 7.72 7.31 9.20
CA PHE A 181 7.32 5.99 9.67
C PHE A 181 8.24 5.49 10.81
N ALA A 182 9.55 5.60 10.63
CA ALA A 182 10.52 5.18 11.64
C ALA A 182 10.39 5.98 12.95
N MET A 183 10.17 7.30 12.87
CA MET A 183 9.93 8.13 14.05
C MET A 183 8.65 7.73 14.80
N VAL A 184 7.56 7.45 14.08
CA VAL A 184 6.28 7.00 14.67
C VAL A 184 6.46 5.66 15.38
N THR A 185 7.11 4.69 14.74
CA THR A 185 7.38 3.39 15.37
C THR A 185 8.16 3.55 16.67
N ARG A 186 9.25 4.35 16.66
CA ARG A 186 10.04 4.61 17.87
C ARG A 186 9.23 5.31 18.96
N ALA A 187 8.37 6.27 18.60
CA ALA A 187 7.51 6.95 19.55
C ALA A 187 6.47 5.99 20.18
N LEU A 188 5.85 5.13 19.35
CA LEU A 188 4.93 4.09 19.81
C LEU A 188 5.61 3.12 20.77
N ARG A 189 6.82 2.65 20.46
CA ARG A 189 7.57 1.78 21.38
C ARG A 189 7.87 2.42 22.73
N ARG A 190 8.06 3.75 22.78
CA ARG A 190 8.29 4.47 24.04
C ARG A 190 7.02 4.67 24.87
N MET A 191 5.92 5.05 24.23
CA MET A 191 4.71 5.53 24.93
C MET A 191 3.58 4.50 25.01
N ALA A 192 3.55 3.56 24.07
CA ALA A 192 2.56 2.49 23.99
C ALA A 192 3.27 1.14 23.71
N PRO A 193 4.19 0.69 24.59
CA PRO A 193 5.06 -0.47 24.33
C PRO A 193 4.28 -1.78 24.09
N GLU A 194 3.10 -1.92 24.68
CA GLU A 194 2.22 -3.09 24.53
C GLU A 194 1.47 -3.13 23.19
N ALA A 195 1.50 -2.05 22.42
CA ALA A 195 0.79 -1.98 21.16
C ALA A 195 1.61 -2.62 20.03
N ALA A 196 0.98 -3.53 19.28
CA ALA A 196 1.52 -3.99 18.01
C ALA A 196 1.52 -2.84 16.99
N VAL A 197 2.58 -2.72 16.20
CA VAL A 197 2.78 -1.68 15.18
C VAL A 197 2.82 -2.34 13.79
N GLU A 198 1.76 -2.12 13.01
CA GLU A 198 1.69 -2.52 11.60
C GLU A 198 1.91 -1.30 10.70
N LEU A 199 2.89 -1.33 9.82
CA LEU A 199 3.17 -0.24 8.89
C LEU A 199 2.67 -0.60 7.49
N LEU A 200 1.65 0.10 7.00
CA LEU A 200 1.15 0.02 5.63
C LEU A 200 1.80 1.13 4.79
N VAL A 201 2.88 0.79 4.10
CA VAL A 201 3.76 1.75 3.44
C VAL A 201 3.43 2.01 1.96
N PRO A 202 3.75 3.19 1.42
CA PRO A 202 3.79 3.41 -0.02
C PRO A 202 4.93 2.60 -0.68
N ASP A 203 5.06 2.70 -2.00
CA ASP A 203 6.10 1.97 -2.74
C ASP A 203 7.49 2.64 -2.69
N PHE A 204 7.60 3.81 -2.04
CA PHE A 204 8.79 4.67 -1.97
C PHE A 204 9.47 4.94 -3.32
N ALA A 205 8.69 4.90 -4.41
CA ALA A 205 9.22 4.94 -5.78
C ALA A 205 10.32 3.88 -6.06
N GLY A 206 10.40 2.82 -5.24
CA GLY A 206 11.37 1.73 -5.36
C GLY A 206 12.68 1.97 -4.62
N ASP A 207 12.79 3.04 -3.83
CA ASP A 207 13.99 3.34 -3.04
C ASP A 207 14.23 2.28 -1.94
N GLY A 208 15.34 1.55 -2.07
CA GLY A 208 15.76 0.53 -1.12
C GLY A 208 16.25 1.10 0.22
N ASN A 209 16.78 2.32 0.26
CA ASN A 209 17.22 2.96 1.50
C ASN A 209 16.03 3.46 2.32
N ALA A 210 15.01 4.01 1.65
CA ALA A 210 13.73 4.33 2.26
C ALA A 210 13.09 3.07 2.88
N LEU A 211 13.02 1.97 2.12
CA LEU A 211 12.51 0.70 2.65
C LEU A 211 13.33 0.20 3.85
N ARG A 212 14.66 0.23 3.76
CA ARG A 212 15.56 -0.17 4.86
C ARG A 212 15.30 0.65 6.13
N THR A 213 15.12 1.97 5.99
CA THR A 213 14.80 2.85 7.12
C THR A 213 13.54 2.41 7.87
N VAL A 214 12.50 1.98 7.14
CA VAL A 214 11.27 1.45 7.74
C VAL A 214 11.49 0.09 8.39
N VAL A 215 12.21 -0.82 7.72
CA VAL A 215 12.49 -2.17 8.23
C VAL A 215 13.34 -2.11 9.51
N ASP A 216 14.37 -1.28 9.53
CA ASP A 216 15.28 -1.10 10.67
C ASP A 216 14.55 -0.49 11.89
N ALA A 217 13.41 0.18 11.68
CA ALA A 217 12.55 0.64 12.78
C ALA A 217 11.80 -0.50 13.49
N SER A 218 11.90 -1.74 12.99
CA SER A 218 11.38 -2.96 13.61
C SER A 218 9.86 -2.94 13.91
N PRO A 219 9.00 -2.75 12.88
CA PRO A 219 7.57 -2.94 13.06
C PRO A 219 7.21 -4.42 13.31
N ASP A 220 6.06 -4.66 13.92
CA ASP A 220 5.58 -6.03 14.15
C ASP A 220 5.03 -6.66 12.86
N VAL A 221 4.51 -5.82 11.95
CA VAL A 221 4.05 -6.22 10.62
C VAL A 221 4.42 -5.14 9.61
N LEU A 222 4.95 -5.53 8.45
CA LEU A 222 5.11 -4.63 7.31
C LEU A 222 4.12 -5.01 6.21
N ALA A 223 3.33 -4.03 5.78
CA ALA A 223 2.31 -4.19 4.77
C ALA A 223 2.56 -3.28 3.57
N HIS A 224 2.32 -3.79 2.37
CA HIS A 224 2.21 -2.99 1.15
C HIS A 224 1.15 -3.63 0.26
N ASN A 225 0.08 -2.90 -0.03
CA ASN A 225 -0.98 -3.42 -0.87
C ASN A 225 -0.60 -3.35 -2.35
N VAL A 226 -0.94 -4.38 -3.11
CA VAL A 226 -0.91 -4.36 -4.58
C VAL A 226 -2.23 -3.83 -5.16
N GLU A 227 -3.32 -3.90 -4.39
CA GLU A 227 -4.67 -3.38 -4.67
C GLU A 227 -5.42 -4.07 -5.81
N THR A 228 -4.78 -4.42 -6.93
CA THR A 228 -5.42 -5.05 -8.08
C THR A 228 -4.42 -5.84 -8.93
N VAL A 229 -4.91 -6.44 -10.02
CA VAL A 229 -4.14 -7.25 -10.97
C VAL A 229 -3.32 -6.38 -11.93
N PRO A 230 -2.21 -6.90 -12.51
CA PRO A 230 -1.29 -6.12 -13.35
C PRO A 230 -1.96 -5.38 -14.52
N ARG A 231 -2.93 -6.02 -15.20
CA ARG A 231 -3.67 -5.42 -16.33
C ARG A 231 -4.41 -4.14 -15.95
N LEU A 232 -4.89 -4.04 -14.71
CA LEU A 232 -5.70 -2.91 -14.22
C LEU A 232 -4.86 -1.83 -13.51
N TYR A 233 -3.58 -2.10 -13.23
CA TYR A 233 -2.70 -1.19 -12.47
C TYR A 233 -2.63 0.24 -13.02
N PRO A 234 -2.43 0.47 -14.35
CA PRO A 234 -2.32 1.82 -14.89
C PRO A 234 -3.59 2.66 -14.70
N VAL A 235 -4.76 2.00 -14.64
CA VAL A 235 -6.06 2.65 -14.49
C VAL A 235 -6.38 2.88 -13.01
N VAL A 236 -6.15 1.87 -12.17
CA VAL A 236 -6.52 1.88 -10.74
C VAL A 236 -5.51 2.66 -9.90
N ARG A 237 -4.20 2.47 -10.14
CA ARG A 237 -3.10 3.00 -9.31
C ARG A 237 -2.17 3.92 -10.10
N ARG A 238 -2.68 5.07 -10.55
CA ARG A 238 -1.91 6.06 -11.30
C ARG A 238 -0.63 6.47 -10.52
N GLY A 239 0.52 6.28 -11.15
CA GLY A 239 1.85 6.56 -10.56
C GLY A 239 2.49 5.39 -9.80
N ALA A 240 1.78 4.28 -9.60
CA ALA A 240 2.33 3.04 -9.05
C ALA A 240 2.72 2.05 -10.15
N ASP A 241 3.58 1.09 -9.81
CA ASP A 241 3.99 0.00 -10.69
C ASP A 241 3.86 -1.36 -9.97
N TYR A 242 3.32 -2.37 -10.66
CA TYR A 242 3.04 -3.68 -10.06
C TYR A 242 4.33 -4.40 -9.68
N ALA A 243 5.30 -4.47 -10.59
CA ALA A 243 6.58 -5.13 -10.35
C ALA A 243 7.36 -4.46 -9.23
N ARG A 244 7.29 -3.13 -9.11
CA ARG A 244 7.86 -2.36 -8.00
C ARG A 244 7.21 -2.70 -6.67
N SER A 245 5.88 -2.89 -6.65
CA SER A 245 5.11 -3.23 -5.45
C SER A 245 5.46 -4.64 -4.95
N ILE A 246 5.53 -5.62 -5.84
CA ILE A 246 6.01 -6.98 -5.55
C ILE A 246 7.48 -6.97 -5.12
N GLY A 247 8.31 -6.21 -5.83
CA GLY A 247 9.74 -6.07 -5.54
C GLY A 247 10.02 -5.44 -4.16
N LEU A 248 9.19 -4.50 -3.69
CA LEU A 248 9.28 -3.94 -2.34
C LEU A 248 9.08 -5.03 -1.29
N LEU A 249 8.02 -5.82 -1.41
CA LEU A 249 7.72 -6.92 -0.47
C LEU A 249 8.84 -7.97 -0.49
N TRP A 250 9.30 -8.35 -1.68
CA TRP A 250 10.41 -9.28 -1.82
C TRP A 250 11.69 -8.75 -1.16
N ARG A 251 12.07 -7.49 -1.39
CA ARG A 251 13.24 -6.87 -0.75
C ARG A 251 13.10 -6.85 0.77
N ALA A 252 11.93 -6.50 1.29
CA ALA A 252 11.67 -6.51 2.73
C ALA A 252 11.89 -7.91 3.32
N SER A 253 11.43 -8.97 2.64
CA SER A 253 11.64 -10.36 3.07
C SER A 253 13.11 -10.76 3.13
N LYS A 254 13.97 -10.13 2.30
CA LYS A 254 15.42 -10.36 2.30
C LYS A 254 16.15 -9.50 3.33
N MET A 255 15.66 -8.29 3.61
CA MET A 255 16.25 -7.38 4.58
C MET A 255 16.05 -7.85 6.02
N SER A 256 14.88 -8.40 6.34
CA SER A 256 14.56 -8.91 7.68
C SER A 256 13.82 -10.24 7.61
N PRO A 257 14.57 -11.37 7.55
CA PRO A 257 13.98 -12.70 7.60
C PRO A 257 13.15 -12.87 8.87
N GLY A 258 11.87 -13.23 8.72
CA GLY A 258 10.95 -13.41 9.84
C GLY A 258 10.02 -12.22 10.11
N LEU A 259 10.28 -11.05 9.53
CA LEU A 259 9.34 -9.92 9.57
C LEU A 259 8.03 -10.32 8.89
N PRO A 260 6.87 -10.33 9.59
CA PRO A 260 5.60 -10.66 8.98
C PRO A 260 5.24 -9.67 7.86
N LEU A 261 5.08 -10.21 6.64
CA LEU A 261 4.68 -9.44 5.47
C LEU A 261 3.21 -9.64 5.14
N LYS A 262 2.55 -8.54 4.82
CA LYS A 262 1.13 -8.48 4.49
C LYS A 262 0.87 -7.69 3.20
N SER A 263 -0.16 -8.09 2.47
CA SER A 263 -0.65 -7.32 1.32
C SER A 263 -2.18 -7.38 1.25
N GLY A 264 -2.75 -6.65 0.30
CA GLY A 264 -4.17 -6.56 0.09
C GLY A 264 -4.51 -6.34 -1.38
N ILE A 265 -5.66 -6.89 -1.76
CA ILE A 265 -6.32 -6.64 -3.04
C ILE A 265 -7.77 -6.23 -2.81
N MET A 266 -8.27 -5.40 -3.71
CA MET A 266 -9.67 -5.11 -3.85
C MET A 266 -10.21 -5.77 -5.12
N VAL A 267 -11.39 -6.36 -5.01
CA VAL A 267 -12.11 -7.01 -6.11
C VAL A 267 -13.33 -6.19 -6.53
N GLY A 268 -13.78 -6.39 -7.77
CA GLY A 268 -14.87 -5.65 -8.39
C GLY A 268 -14.42 -4.58 -9.39
N PHE A 269 -13.17 -4.60 -9.86
CA PHE A 269 -12.69 -3.73 -10.94
C PHE A 269 -12.87 -4.37 -12.33
N GLY A 270 -13.13 -5.67 -12.40
CA GLY A 270 -13.22 -6.44 -13.65
C GLY A 270 -12.00 -7.33 -13.90
N GLU A 271 -11.28 -7.68 -12.83
CA GLU A 271 -10.30 -8.76 -12.78
C GLU A 271 -10.97 -10.14 -12.94
N THR A 272 -10.25 -11.11 -13.49
CA THR A 272 -10.67 -12.52 -13.51
C THR A 272 -10.11 -13.29 -12.31
N GLU A 273 -10.67 -14.47 -12.04
CA GLU A 273 -10.21 -15.31 -10.92
C GLU A 273 -8.79 -15.84 -11.15
N GLU A 274 -8.41 -16.10 -12.41
CA GLU A 274 -7.07 -16.50 -12.81
C GLU A 274 -6.06 -15.38 -12.53
N GLU A 275 -6.39 -14.14 -12.89
CA GLU A 275 -5.53 -12.98 -12.61
C GLU A 275 -5.35 -12.77 -11.10
N ILE A 276 -6.40 -12.96 -10.30
CA ILE A 276 -6.30 -12.89 -8.84
C ILE A 276 -5.40 -14.02 -8.31
N ALA A 277 -5.53 -15.24 -8.84
CA ALA A 277 -4.69 -16.37 -8.44
C ALA A 277 -3.21 -16.11 -8.77
N ASP A 278 -2.91 -15.51 -9.92
CA ASP A 278 -1.54 -15.08 -10.27
C ASP A 278 -0.99 -14.06 -9.27
N VAL A 279 -1.78 -13.07 -8.87
CA VAL A 279 -1.38 -12.12 -7.81
C VAL A 279 -1.08 -12.84 -6.50
N PHE A 280 -1.88 -13.83 -6.10
CA PHE A 280 -1.59 -14.61 -4.90
C PHE A 280 -0.27 -15.40 -5.01
N ARG A 281 0.06 -15.96 -6.18
CA ARG A 281 1.36 -16.63 -6.43
C ARG A 281 2.51 -15.64 -6.30
N ASP A 282 2.39 -14.47 -6.91
CA ASP A 282 3.40 -13.42 -6.84
C ASP A 282 3.64 -12.94 -5.40
N LEU A 283 2.55 -12.70 -4.65
CA LEU A 283 2.62 -12.30 -3.24
C LEU A 283 3.28 -13.38 -2.39
N PHE A 284 2.89 -14.64 -2.56
CA PHE A 284 3.50 -15.76 -1.83
C PHE A 284 5.00 -15.89 -2.13
N GLY A 285 5.38 -15.77 -3.42
CA GLY A 285 6.77 -15.77 -3.88
C GLY A 285 7.60 -14.59 -3.36
N ALA A 286 6.96 -13.44 -3.12
CA ALA A 286 7.57 -12.28 -2.49
C ALA A 286 7.73 -12.39 -0.96
N GLY A 287 7.29 -13.50 -0.35
CA GLY A 287 7.38 -13.74 1.09
C GLY A 287 6.16 -13.28 1.89
N VAL A 288 5.07 -12.85 1.23
CA VAL A 288 3.82 -12.50 1.92
C VAL A 288 3.17 -13.76 2.49
N ARG A 289 2.71 -13.65 3.73
CA ARG A 289 2.01 -14.74 4.44
C ARG A 289 0.65 -14.32 5.00
N SER A 290 0.28 -13.05 4.82
CA SER A 290 -1.01 -12.50 5.20
C SER A 290 -1.61 -11.70 4.04
N VAL A 291 -2.83 -12.03 3.62
CA VAL A 291 -3.54 -11.25 2.58
C VAL A 291 -4.96 -10.89 2.99
N THR A 292 -5.36 -9.69 2.60
CA THR A 292 -6.75 -9.23 2.71
C THR A 292 -7.38 -9.10 1.33
N VAL A 293 -8.61 -9.60 1.17
CA VAL A 293 -9.40 -9.49 -0.07
C VAL A 293 -10.71 -8.80 0.27
N GLY A 294 -10.93 -7.60 -0.28
CA GLY A 294 -12.10 -6.76 0.02
C GLY A 294 -12.85 -6.28 -1.22
N GLN A 295 -14.12 -5.92 -1.09
CA GLN A 295 -14.87 -5.31 -2.20
C GLN A 295 -14.40 -3.86 -2.42
N TYR A 296 -14.10 -3.52 -3.67
CA TYR A 296 -13.97 -2.13 -4.08
C TYR A 296 -15.33 -1.42 -3.96
N LEU A 297 -15.35 -0.32 -3.20
CA LEU A 297 -16.49 0.57 -3.10
C LEU A 297 -16.03 1.98 -3.46
N PRO A 298 -16.59 2.59 -4.53
CA PRO A 298 -16.17 3.93 -4.94
C PRO A 298 -16.51 4.95 -3.84
N PRO A 299 -15.56 5.79 -3.41
CA PRO A 299 -15.83 6.83 -2.42
C PRO A 299 -16.88 7.85 -2.87
N THR A 300 -16.84 8.23 -4.16
CA THR A 300 -17.81 9.14 -4.80
C THR A 300 -18.07 8.71 -6.23
N ARG A 301 -19.06 9.33 -6.89
CA ARG A 301 -19.39 9.09 -8.31
C ARG A 301 -18.27 9.48 -9.29
N ASN A 302 -17.29 10.25 -8.85
CA ASN A 302 -16.16 10.69 -9.69
C ASN A 302 -14.97 9.72 -9.66
N HIS A 303 -15.04 8.67 -8.82
CA HIS A 303 -14.03 7.62 -8.77
C HIS A 303 -14.33 6.55 -9.82
N LEU A 304 -13.40 5.61 -9.99
CA LEU A 304 -13.59 4.48 -10.90
C LEU A 304 -14.93 3.76 -10.60
N PRO A 305 -15.77 3.45 -11.60
CA PRO A 305 -16.99 2.71 -11.32
C PRO A 305 -16.63 1.30 -10.86
N VAL A 306 -17.43 0.75 -9.94
CA VAL A 306 -17.38 -0.67 -9.62
C VAL A 306 -17.94 -1.45 -10.81
N THR A 307 -17.23 -2.48 -11.26
CA THR A 307 -17.66 -3.36 -12.35
C THR A 307 -18.60 -4.44 -11.82
N GLU A 308 -18.29 -5.00 -10.64
CA GLU A 308 -19.06 -6.09 -10.04
C GLU A 308 -19.11 -5.99 -8.51
N TYR A 309 -20.25 -6.33 -7.92
CA TYR A 309 -20.36 -6.63 -6.49
C TYR A 309 -20.22 -8.14 -6.25
N VAL A 310 -19.03 -8.55 -5.82
CA VAL A 310 -18.67 -9.94 -5.58
C VAL A 310 -19.50 -10.52 -4.42
N SER A 311 -20.01 -11.74 -4.60
CA SER A 311 -20.82 -12.42 -3.59
C SER A 311 -19.95 -12.95 -2.43
N PRO A 312 -20.52 -13.12 -1.22
CA PRO A 312 -19.79 -13.73 -0.10
C PRO A 312 -19.18 -15.11 -0.44
N ASP A 313 -19.87 -15.93 -1.23
CA ASP A 313 -19.37 -17.25 -1.64
C ASP A 313 -18.14 -17.14 -2.54
N ARG A 314 -18.10 -16.16 -3.45
CA ARG A 314 -16.90 -15.88 -4.26
C ARG A 314 -15.74 -15.40 -3.39
N PHE A 315 -15.98 -14.58 -2.36
CA PHE A 315 -14.92 -14.25 -1.40
C PHE A 315 -14.40 -15.50 -0.65
N ALA A 316 -15.27 -16.44 -0.29
CA ALA A 316 -14.86 -17.70 0.33
C ALA A 316 -14.02 -18.57 -0.62
N ALA A 317 -14.39 -18.63 -1.90
CA ALA A 317 -13.63 -19.32 -2.94
C ALA A 317 -12.23 -18.71 -3.13
N LEU A 318 -12.14 -17.37 -3.26
CA LEU A 318 -10.85 -16.67 -3.35
C LEU A 318 -9.96 -16.93 -2.12
N ALA A 319 -10.55 -17.02 -0.93
CA ALA A 319 -9.81 -17.37 0.28
C ALA A 319 -9.25 -18.79 0.23
N ALA A 320 -10.02 -19.74 -0.30
CA ALA A 320 -9.57 -21.12 -0.50
C ALA A 320 -8.41 -21.19 -1.50
N VAL A 321 -8.48 -20.44 -2.60
CA VAL A 321 -7.39 -20.33 -3.60
C VAL A 321 -6.11 -19.80 -2.97
N ALA A 322 -6.17 -18.68 -2.24
CA ALA A 322 -5.00 -18.10 -1.57
C ALA A 322 -4.36 -19.07 -0.56
N ARG A 323 -5.19 -19.82 0.19
CA ARG A 323 -4.69 -20.84 1.13
C ARG A 323 -4.06 -22.03 0.39
N ALA A 324 -4.67 -22.49 -0.69
CA ALA A 324 -4.14 -23.59 -1.51
C ALA A 324 -2.78 -23.24 -2.15
N ILE A 325 -2.54 -21.96 -2.47
CA ILE A 325 -1.24 -21.45 -2.94
C ILE A 325 -0.19 -21.45 -1.82
N GLY A 326 -0.61 -21.42 -0.55
CA GLY A 326 0.27 -21.50 0.61
C GLY A 326 0.25 -20.26 1.52
N ILE A 327 -0.68 -19.31 1.32
CA ILE A 327 -0.81 -18.14 2.20
C ILE A 327 -1.62 -18.55 3.46
N PRO A 328 -1.01 -18.60 4.66
CA PRO A 328 -1.67 -19.14 5.84
C PRO A 328 -2.74 -18.21 6.45
N LYS A 329 -2.51 -16.89 6.42
CA LYS A 329 -3.43 -15.89 6.97
C LYS A 329 -4.20 -15.22 5.84
N VAL A 330 -5.48 -15.56 5.68
CA VAL A 330 -6.33 -14.99 4.62
C VAL A 330 -7.62 -14.46 5.24
N LEU A 331 -7.83 -13.16 5.12
CA LEU A 331 -9.08 -12.50 5.46
C LEU A 331 -9.75 -12.03 4.18
N SER A 332 -10.90 -12.62 3.84
CA SER A 332 -11.59 -12.37 2.58
C SER A 332 -13.06 -12.12 2.85
N GLY A 333 -13.58 -11.01 2.35
CA GLY A 333 -15.01 -10.70 2.50
C GLY A 333 -15.38 -9.30 2.02
N PRO A 334 -16.69 -9.04 1.81
CA PRO A 334 -17.15 -7.81 1.16
C PRO A 334 -16.71 -6.53 1.88
N LEU A 335 -16.66 -6.54 3.22
CA LEU A 335 -16.31 -5.37 4.03
C LEU A 335 -14.87 -5.41 4.54
N VAL A 336 -14.08 -6.41 4.15
CA VAL A 336 -12.69 -6.52 4.57
C VAL A 336 -11.88 -5.34 4.01
N ARG A 337 -10.95 -4.86 4.84
CA ARG A 337 -9.97 -3.80 4.53
C ARG A 337 -8.61 -4.28 5.00
N SER A 338 -7.53 -3.72 4.45
CA SER A 338 -6.17 -4.11 4.85
C SER A 338 -5.94 -4.01 6.36
N SER A 339 -6.54 -3.04 7.04
CA SER A 339 -6.42 -2.88 8.49
C SER A 339 -7.57 -3.46 9.31
N TYR A 340 -8.51 -4.20 8.69
CA TYR A 340 -9.60 -4.85 9.42
C TYR A 340 -9.10 -6.14 10.09
N LYS A 341 -9.37 -6.29 11.39
CA LYS A 341 -8.91 -7.42 12.22
C LYS A 341 -7.42 -7.72 11.97
N PRO A 342 -6.55 -6.72 12.25
CA PRO A 342 -5.13 -6.90 12.00
C PRO A 342 -4.59 -8.03 12.89
N ALA A 343 -3.50 -8.63 12.43
CA ALA A 343 -3.00 -9.92 12.91
C ALA A 343 -2.55 -9.92 14.37
#